data_AF-A0A8H6ULK3-F1
#
_entry.id   AF-A0A8H6ULK3-F1
#
_cell.length_a   1.000
_cell.length_b   1.000
_cell.length_c   1.000
_cell.angle_alpha   90.00
_cell.angle_beta   90.00
_cell.angle_gamma   90.00
#
_symmetry.space_group_name_H-M   'P 1'
#
loop_
_entity.id
_entity.type
_entity.pdbx_description
1 polymer ?
#
loop_
_entity_poly.entity_id
_entity_poly.type
_entity_poly.pdbx_seq_one_letter_code
_entity_poly.pdbx_strand_id
1 'polypeptide(L)'
;MDFLVLQRIIDDDGDDDDVDDDRAIDRLRDYRPPPTNYDLVPLSRRAAVLVLLYADAKGDLRVVLTIRAQTLSSYAGQAALPGGRADTLEETAFQTARREAREEIGLPDLNQSFPRPFSVEHLCEFPANLARTEVVVRPCVALLHSYDEETGENADPEVSLIPRLDAREVAAVFTAPFHNFLRMRDADDWGTEDPTEWYEGSWTGWHQSNWRMHQFFVPINSRSVVKPRSSSQMQKRAADELEEKEKAGEVTRYRVFGMTARILVDVARVAYGEDPEFEHNSHFGDEAMIANLRKMGRLSAVRKATDELTQETMQKAAKLS
;
A
#
# COMPACT_ATOMS: atom_id res chain seq x y z
N MET A 1 -1.45 -10.34 20.47
CA MET A 1 -0.59 -11.35 19.84
C MET A 1 -1.56 -12.39 19.27
N ASP A 2 -1.63 -12.54 17.94
CA ASP A 2 -2.64 -13.42 17.30
C ASP A 2 -2.48 -14.88 17.80
N PHE A 3 -3.56 -15.61 18.05
CA PHE A 3 -3.47 -16.93 18.70
C PHE A 3 -3.14 -18.09 17.78
N LEU A 4 -3.29 -17.94 16.45
CA LEU A 4 -2.64 -18.88 15.54
C LEU A 4 -1.11 -18.83 15.66
N VAL A 5 -0.57 -17.65 15.97
CA VAL A 5 0.84 -17.44 16.28
C VAL A 5 1.18 -18.01 17.66
N LEU A 6 0.30 -17.82 18.65
CA LEU A 6 0.49 -18.31 20.03
C LEU A 6 0.32 -19.83 20.19
N GLN A 7 -0.47 -20.48 19.34
CA GLN A 7 -0.74 -21.92 19.40
C GLN A 7 0.38 -22.77 18.77
N ARG A 8 1.22 -22.19 17.89
CA ARG A 8 2.37 -22.89 17.26
C ARG A 8 3.67 -22.85 18.07
N ILE A 9 3.79 -21.97 19.07
CA ILE A 9 4.89 -22.03 20.06
C ILE A 9 4.87 -23.38 20.83
N ILE A 10 3.73 -24.08 20.83
CA ILE A 10 3.50 -25.30 21.61
C ILE A 10 3.63 -26.59 20.76
N ASP A 11 3.42 -26.53 19.43
CA ASP A 11 3.36 -27.71 18.55
C ASP A 11 4.40 -27.64 17.39
N ASP A 12 5.63 -28.10 17.70
CA ASP A 12 6.65 -28.77 16.84
C ASP A 12 7.35 -28.05 15.66
N ASP A 13 8.69 -28.23 15.62
CA ASP A 13 9.69 -27.98 14.55
C ASP A 13 9.66 -26.64 13.79
N GLY A 14 10.44 -25.68 14.29
CA GLY A 14 10.62 -24.34 13.71
C GLY A 14 11.32 -24.34 12.35
N ASP A 15 10.60 -23.86 11.34
CA ASP A 15 11.16 -23.18 10.18
C ASP A 15 11.58 -21.75 10.58
N ASP A 16 12.76 -21.31 10.14
CA ASP A 16 13.39 -20.03 10.52
C ASP A 16 12.58 -18.78 10.08
N ASP A 17 11.63 -18.92 9.14
CA ASP A 17 10.88 -17.82 8.53
C ASP A 17 9.73 -17.29 9.43
N ASP A 18 9.07 -18.14 10.23
CA ASP A 18 7.88 -17.78 11.04
C ASP A 18 8.21 -16.80 12.19
N VAL A 19 9.47 -16.72 12.61
CA VAL A 19 9.94 -15.81 13.68
C VAL A 19 10.12 -14.37 13.16
N ASP A 20 10.21 -14.17 11.85
CA ASP A 20 10.50 -12.84 11.30
C ASP A 20 9.27 -11.94 11.17
N ASP A 21 8.08 -12.51 10.95
CA ASP A 21 6.84 -11.73 10.76
C ASP A 21 6.31 -11.09 12.05
N ASP A 22 6.33 -11.82 13.17
CA ASP A 22 6.01 -11.24 14.49
C ASP A 22 6.95 -10.08 14.83
N ARG A 23 8.25 -10.31 14.61
CA ARG A 23 9.27 -9.29 14.78
C ARG A 23 9.02 -8.13 13.81
N ALA A 24 8.46 -8.40 12.63
CA ALA A 24 8.15 -7.37 11.67
C ALA A 24 7.03 -6.44 12.13
N ILE A 25 5.98 -6.99 12.72
CA ILE A 25 4.92 -6.20 13.35
C ILE A 25 5.51 -5.36 14.51
N ASP A 26 6.34 -5.94 15.37
CA ASP A 26 6.94 -5.22 16.49
C ASP A 26 7.90 -4.10 16.04
N ARG A 27 8.72 -4.35 15.00
CA ARG A 27 9.56 -3.30 14.39
C ARG A 27 8.71 -2.15 13.85
N LEU A 28 7.54 -2.43 13.26
CA LEU A 28 6.61 -1.40 12.81
C LEU A 28 5.95 -0.65 13.97
N ARG A 29 5.55 -1.33 15.06
CA ARG A 29 5.03 -0.68 16.28
C ARG A 29 6.07 0.25 16.92
N ASP A 30 7.33 -0.16 16.91
CA ASP A 30 8.43 0.59 17.51
C ASP A 30 9.00 1.66 16.58
N TYR A 31 8.63 1.65 15.29
CA TYR A 31 9.08 2.64 14.33
C TYR A 31 8.65 4.05 14.76
N ARG A 32 9.60 4.99 14.72
CA ARG A 32 9.36 6.41 14.99
C ARG A 32 9.73 7.20 13.75
N PRO A 33 8.75 7.72 12.99
CA PRO A 33 9.05 8.46 11.78
C PRO A 33 9.79 9.77 12.09
N PRO A 34 10.63 10.25 11.17
CA PRO A 34 11.17 11.60 11.25
C PRO A 34 10.04 12.65 11.15
N PRO A 35 10.33 13.92 11.51
CA PRO A 35 9.37 15.01 11.34
C PRO A 35 8.84 15.11 9.91
N THR A 36 7.54 15.33 9.77
CA THR A 36 6.88 15.38 8.46
C THR A 36 6.53 16.81 8.03
N ASN A 37 6.58 17.04 6.72
CA ASN A 37 6.06 18.25 6.08
C ASN A 37 4.59 18.13 5.67
N TYR A 38 3.96 16.98 5.87
CA TYR A 38 2.57 16.72 5.48
C TYR A 38 1.60 17.77 6.05
N ASP A 39 1.69 18.06 7.35
CA ASP A 39 0.82 19.04 8.01
C ASP A 39 1.17 20.49 7.67
N LEU A 40 2.21 20.70 6.88
CA LEU A 40 2.72 22.01 6.52
C LEU A 40 2.47 22.37 5.05
N VAL A 41 1.92 21.44 4.27
CA VAL A 41 1.39 21.74 2.92
C VAL A 41 -0.11 22.08 2.97
N PRO A 42 -0.62 22.84 1.99
CA PRO A 42 -2.05 23.13 1.88
C PRO A 42 -2.88 21.85 1.74
N LEU A 43 -4.14 21.91 2.18
CA LEU A 43 -5.10 20.81 2.10
C LEU A 43 -5.17 20.18 0.70
N SER A 44 -5.17 21.01 -0.36
CA SER A 44 -5.23 20.56 -1.76
C SER A 44 -4.06 19.66 -2.20
N ARG A 45 -2.99 19.60 -1.40
CA ARG A 45 -1.81 18.76 -1.63
C ARG A 45 -1.73 17.57 -0.68
N ARG A 46 -2.61 17.45 0.31
CA ARG A 46 -2.56 16.36 1.30
C ARG A 46 -3.31 15.14 0.80
N ALA A 47 -2.63 13.99 0.81
CA ALA A 47 -3.24 12.69 0.61
C ALA A 47 -2.63 11.65 1.56
N ALA A 48 -3.37 10.61 1.88
CA ALA A 48 -2.86 9.51 2.70
C ALA A 48 -3.29 8.17 2.10
N VAL A 49 -2.45 7.16 2.32
CA VAL A 49 -2.70 5.79 1.86
C VAL A 49 -2.54 4.81 3.01
N LEU A 50 -3.32 3.74 2.99
CA LEU A 50 -3.33 2.69 4.00
C LEU A 50 -2.53 1.49 3.51
N VAL A 51 -1.44 1.17 4.19
CA VAL A 51 -0.76 -0.14 4.11
C VAL A 51 -1.44 -1.04 5.13
N LEU A 52 -2.50 -1.73 4.71
CA LEU A 52 -3.24 -2.66 5.55
C LEU A 52 -2.61 -4.04 5.48
N LEU A 53 -1.97 -4.45 6.57
CA LEU A 53 -1.34 -5.75 6.74
C LEU A 53 -2.28 -6.70 7.49
N TYR A 54 -2.17 -7.98 7.21
CA TYR A 54 -2.80 -9.06 8.00
C TYR A 54 -1.94 -10.32 7.89
N ALA A 55 -2.00 -11.20 8.88
CA ALA A 55 -1.43 -12.53 8.81
C ALA A 55 -2.42 -13.47 8.12
N ASP A 56 -1.95 -14.26 7.15
CA ASP A 56 -2.78 -15.28 6.51
C ASP A 56 -2.88 -16.57 7.35
N ALA A 57 -3.48 -17.62 6.78
CA ALA A 57 -3.64 -18.89 7.48
C ALA A 57 -2.31 -19.59 7.82
N LYS A 58 -1.22 -19.26 7.13
CA LYS A 58 0.13 -19.76 7.43
C LYS A 58 0.81 -18.93 8.50
N GLY A 59 0.43 -17.66 8.65
CA GLY A 59 1.08 -16.69 9.53
C GLY A 59 1.79 -15.59 8.74
N ASP A 60 1.92 -15.76 7.42
CA ASP A 60 2.67 -14.86 6.56
C ASP A 60 1.98 -13.50 6.46
N LEU A 61 2.73 -12.41 6.60
CA LEU A 61 2.16 -11.06 6.40
C LEU A 61 1.80 -10.83 4.94
N ARG A 62 0.55 -10.41 4.71
CA ARG A 62 0.02 -10.00 3.41
C ARG A 62 -0.44 -8.55 3.44
N VAL A 63 -0.39 -7.89 2.29
CA VAL A 63 -0.86 -6.51 2.12
C VAL A 63 -2.07 -6.43 1.19
N VAL A 64 -3.05 -5.61 1.57
CA VAL A 64 -4.24 -5.32 0.74
C VAL A 64 -3.96 -4.21 -0.26
N LEU A 65 -4.29 -4.45 -1.53
CA LEU A 65 -4.13 -3.54 -2.66
C LEU A 65 -5.43 -3.45 -3.47
N THR A 66 -5.56 -2.39 -4.27
CA THR A 66 -6.72 -2.15 -5.13
C THR A 66 -6.29 -1.93 -6.57
N ILE A 67 -7.19 -2.25 -7.51
CA ILE A 67 -7.05 -1.87 -8.92
C ILE A 67 -7.99 -0.69 -9.18
N ARG A 68 -7.44 0.45 -9.60
CA ARG A 68 -8.27 1.64 -9.90
C ARG A 68 -9.19 1.37 -11.09
N ALA A 69 -10.47 1.75 -10.97
CA ALA A 69 -11.44 1.68 -12.06
C ALA A 69 -11.01 2.56 -13.25
N GLN A 70 -11.27 2.09 -14.48
CA GLN A 70 -10.78 2.73 -15.72
C GLN A 70 -11.33 4.14 -15.99
N THR A 71 -12.37 4.56 -15.26
CA THR A 71 -13.09 5.82 -15.49
C THR A 71 -12.50 7.02 -14.74
N LEU A 72 -11.50 6.82 -13.86
CA LEU A 72 -10.73 7.92 -13.28
C LEU A 72 -9.68 8.40 -14.30
N SER A 73 -9.67 9.69 -14.59
CA SER A 73 -8.97 10.34 -15.71
C SER A 73 -7.43 10.22 -15.73
N SER A 74 -6.85 9.42 -14.85
CA SER A 74 -5.43 9.08 -14.79
C SER A 74 -5.26 7.70 -14.16
N TYR A 75 -4.36 6.86 -14.70
CA TYR A 75 -3.91 5.60 -14.07
C TYR A 75 -4.91 4.42 -14.03
N ALA A 76 -5.77 4.30 -15.04
CA ALA A 76 -6.68 3.17 -15.23
C ALA A 76 -5.96 1.80 -15.15
N GLY A 77 -6.48 0.85 -14.36
CA GLY A 77 -5.96 -0.51 -14.27
C GLY A 77 -4.65 -0.66 -13.47
N GLN A 78 -4.23 0.37 -12.74
CA GLN A 78 -3.01 0.33 -11.94
C GLN A 78 -3.30 -0.09 -10.50
N ALA A 79 -2.38 -0.87 -9.93
CA ALA A 79 -2.43 -1.24 -8.53
C ALA A 79 -2.07 -0.05 -7.63
N ALA A 80 -2.85 0.14 -6.58
CA ALA A 80 -2.67 1.19 -5.58
C ALA A 80 -2.94 0.65 -4.17
N LEU A 81 -2.37 1.34 -3.19
CA LEU A 81 -2.84 1.22 -1.81
C LEU A 81 -4.17 1.97 -1.68
N PRO A 82 -5.12 1.48 -0.86
CA PRO A 82 -6.33 2.25 -0.55
C PRO A 82 -5.97 3.64 -0.03
N GLY A 83 -6.59 4.69 -0.55
CA GLY A 83 -6.26 6.04 -0.11
C GLY A 83 -6.62 7.16 -1.09
N GLY A 84 -6.55 8.39 -0.58
CA GLY A 84 -7.02 9.56 -1.29
C GLY A 84 -6.65 10.86 -0.61
N ARG A 85 -7.35 11.95 -0.97
CA ARG A 85 -7.04 13.29 -0.47
C ARG A 85 -7.67 13.51 0.89
N ALA A 86 -7.05 14.33 1.73
CA ALA A 86 -7.72 14.81 2.94
C ALA A 86 -8.88 15.73 2.55
N ASP A 87 -10.03 15.59 3.22
CA ASP A 87 -11.20 16.44 3.02
C ASP A 87 -11.11 17.71 3.85
N THR A 88 -10.44 17.63 5.00
CA THR A 88 -10.34 18.72 5.97
C THR A 88 -8.92 18.86 6.53
N LEU A 89 -8.61 20.00 7.15
CA LEU A 89 -7.29 20.22 7.78
C LEU A 89 -7.18 19.54 9.15
N GLU A 90 -8.33 19.20 9.73
CA GLU A 90 -8.47 18.57 11.04
C GLU A 90 -8.26 17.05 10.99
N GLU A 91 -8.46 16.43 9.82
CA GLU A 91 -8.17 15.01 9.62
C GLU A 91 -6.68 14.72 9.76
N THR A 92 -6.34 13.74 10.59
CA THR A 92 -5.01 13.14 10.56
C THR A 92 -4.80 12.34 9.28
N ALA A 93 -3.54 12.07 8.92
CA ALA A 93 -3.24 11.22 7.77
C ALA A 93 -3.89 9.83 7.92
N PHE A 94 -3.85 9.24 9.11
CA PHE A 94 -4.49 7.95 9.35
C PHE A 94 -6.02 8.02 9.21
N GLN A 95 -6.67 9.06 9.73
CA GLN A 95 -8.11 9.27 9.54
C GLN A 95 -8.48 9.37 8.05
N THR A 96 -7.68 10.12 7.28
CA THR A 96 -7.85 10.22 5.82
C THR A 96 -7.73 8.84 5.16
N ALA A 97 -6.67 8.09 5.45
CA ALA A 97 -6.45 6.76 4.87
C ALA A 97 -7.56 5.76 5.23
N ARG A 98 -8.10 5.84 6.46
CA ARG A 98 -9.20 5.00 6.93
C ARG A 98 -10.54 5.34 6.28
N ARG A 99 -10.85 6.63 6.14
CA ARG A 99 -12.05 7.10 5.42
C ARG A 99 -12.02 6.61 3.98
N GLU A 100 -10.90 6.80 3.29
CA GLU A 100 -10.72 6.38 1.90
C GLU A 100 -10.78 4.85 1.77
N ALA A 101 -10.16 4.08 2.67
CA ALA A 101 -10.31 2.62 2.68
C ALA A 101 -11.76 2.17 2.90
N ARG A 102 -12.55 2.89 3.72
CA ARG A 102 -13.99 2.62 3.84
C ARG A 102 -14.72 2.89 2.53
N GLU A 103 -14.40 3.98 1.85
CA GLU A 103 -15.04 4.38 0.60
C GLU A 103 -14.67 3.44 -0.54
N GLU A 104 -13.41 3.05 -0.67
CA GLU A 104 -12.91 2.23 -1.78
C GLU A 104 -13.19 0.72 -1.60
N ILE A 105 -12.93 0.19 -0.40
CA ILE A 105 -12.96 -1.25 -0.12
C ILE A 105 -13.96 -1.63 0.98
N GLY A 106 -14.73 -0.69 1.53
CA GLY A 106 -15.74 -1.01 2.54
C GLY A 106 -15.16 -1.44 3.91
N LEU A 107 -13.88 -1.16 4.17
CA LEU A 107 -13.28 -1.40 5.49
C LEU A 107 -14.00 -0.53 6.54
N PRO A 108 -14.48 -1.08 7.67
CA PRO A 108 -15.14 -0.27 8.70
C PRO A 108 -14.24 0.88 9.17
N ASP A 109 -14.80 2.08 9.26
CA ASP A 109 -14.06 3.27 9.70
C ASP A 109 -13.86 3.29 11.23
N LEU A 110 -13.07 4.24 11.75
CA LEU A 110 -12.65 4.31 13.17
C LEU A 110 -13.81 4.30 14.17
N ASN A 111 -14.97 4.82 13.78
CA ASN A 111 -16.16 4.91 14.63
C ASN A 111 -17.16 3.77 14.40
N GLN A 112 -16.82 2.78 13.57
CA GLN A 112 -17.70 1.67 13.22
C GLN A 112 -17.22 0.40 13.92
N SER A 113 -18.18 -0.40 14.39
CA SER A 113 -17.87 -1.74 14.92
C SER A 113 -17.34 -2.61 13.79
N PHE A 114 -16.21 -3.26 14.02
CA PHE A 114 -15.82 -4.40 13.21
C PHE A 114 -16.69 -5.61 13.55
N PRO A 115 -16.94 -6.51 12.57
CA PRO A 115 -17.43 -7.84 12.90
C PRO A 115 -16.33 -8.57 13.69
N ARG A 116 -16.70 -9.22 14.79
CA ARG A 116 -15.76 -10.11 15.51
C ARG A 116 -15.24 -11.20 14.57
N PRO A 117 -13.99 -11.67 14.75
CA PRO A 117 -12.98 -11.21 15.72
C PRO A 117 -12.13 -10.02 15.24
N PHE A 118 -12.50 -9.38 14.13
CA PHE A 118 -11.63 -8.42 13.47
C PHE A 118 -11.51 -7.11 14.25
N SER A 119 -10.30 -6.56 14.25
CA SER A 119 -10.05 -5.18 14.66
C SER A 119 -8.89 -4.60 13.85
N VAL A 120 -8.69 -3.28 13.87
CA VAL A 120 -7.53 -2.68 13.22
C VAL A 120 -6.72 -1.83 14.18
N GLU A 121 -5.44 -2.15 14.26
CA GLU A 121 -4.44 -1.43 15.02
C GLU A 121 -3.66 -0.50 14.08
N HIS A 122 -3.52 0.77 14.47
CA HIS A 122 -2.59 1.68 13.81
C HIS A 122 -1.17 1.43 14.34
N LEU A 123 -0.25 1.01 13.47
CA LEU A 123 1.12 0.70 13.87
C LEU A 123 2.01 1.95 13.82
N CYS A 124 2.11 2.57 12.65
CA CYS A 124 2.99 3.72 12.43
C CYS A 124 2.67 4.45 11.12
N GLU A 125 3.32 5.59 10.89
CA GLU A 125 3.30 6.32 9.63
C GLU A 125 4.71 6.45 9.05
N PHE A 126 4.84 6.53 7.73
CA PHE A 126 6.13 6.66 7.03
C PHE A 126 6.36 8.06 6.46
N PRO A 127 7.62 8.46 6.21
CA PRO A 127 7.95 9.71 5.52
C PRO A 127 7.09 9.94 4.27
N ALA A 128 6.61 11.17 4.10
CA ALA A 128 5.70 11.47 3.01
C ALA A 128 6.40 11.38 1.65
N ASN A 129 5.69 10.86 0.64
CA ASN A 129 6.15 10.76 -0.74
C ASN A 129 5.59 11.91 -1.57
N LEU A 130 6.36 12.38 -2.56
CA LEU A 130 5.94 13.45 -3.45
C LEU A 130 5.53 12.90 -4.82
N ALA A 131 4.27 13.06 -5.18
CA ALA A 131 3.78 12.71 -6.51
C ALA A 131 4.23 13.75 -7.55
N ARG A 132 4.30 13.35 -8.82
CA ARG A 132 4.54 14.28 -9.94
C ARG A 132 3.50 15.38 -10.06
N THR A 133 2.28 15.11 -9.58
CA THR A 133 1.19 16.08 -9.48
C THR A 133 1.32 17.02 -8.27
N GLU A 134 2.45 16.95 -7.57
CA GLU A 134 2.79 17.71 -6.36
C GLU A 134 1.84 17.44 -5.19
N VAL A 135 1.18 16.28 -5.21
CA VAL A 135 0.45 15.74 -4.05
C VAL A 135 1.47 15.10 -3.12
N VAL A 136 1.37 15.42 -1.83
CA VAL A 136 2.16 14.85 -0.74
C VAL A 136 1.35 13.73 -0.12
N VAL A 137 1.85 12.51 -0.27
CA VAL A 137 1.17 11.27 0.13
C VAL A 137 1.83 10.73 1.40
N ARG A 138 1.06 10.63 2.48
CA ARG A 138 1.50 10.08 3.77
C ARG A 138 1.09 8.60 3.89
N PRO A 139 2.03 7.64 3.91
CA PRO A 139 1.69 6.24 4.13
C PRO A 139 1.42 5.97 5.61
N CYS A 140 0.31 5.30 5.89
CA CYS A 140 -0.08 4.89 7.23
C CYS A 140 -0.17 3.35 7.26
N VAL A 141 0.50 2.71 8.20
CA VAL A 141 0.59 1.25 8.32
C VAL A 141 -0.34 0.79 9.43
N ALA A 142 -1.16 -0.20 9.13
CA ALA A 142 -2.11 -0.75 10.09
C ALA A 142 -2.16 -2.26 9.99
N LEU A 143 -2.39 -2.93 11.13
CA LEU A 143 -2.59 -4.36 11.22
C LEU A 143 -4.08 -4.66 11.38
N LEU A 144 -4.63 -5.46 10.49
CA LEU A 144 -5.93 -6.10 10.65
C LEU A 144 -5.74 -7.37 11.49
N HIS A 145 -6.15 -7.29 12.75
CA HIS A 145 -6.23 -8.44 13.64
C HIS A 145 -7.37 -9.34 13.23
N SER A 146 -7.15 -10.64 13.38
CA SER A 146 -8.14 -11.66 13.04
C SER A 146 -8.39 -12.66 14.16
N TYR A 147 -7.78 -12.42 15.32
CA TYR A 147 -8.01 -13.14 16.56
C TYR A 147 -8.51 -12.22 17.67
N ASP A 148 -9.44 -12.73 18.46
CA ASP A 148 -9.97 -12.10 19.66
C ASP A 148 -9.48 -12.86 20.90
N GLU A 149 -8.56 -12.25 21.65
CA GLU A 149 -7.94 -12.81 22.87
C GLU A 149 -8.94 -13.10 23.99
N GLU A 150 -10.05 -12.37 24.07
CA GLU A 150 -11.05 -12.54 25.14
C GLU A 150 -11.95 -13.75 24.88
N THR A 151 -12.27 -14.00 23.62
CA THR A 151 -13.24 -15.06 23.23
C THR A 151 -12.56 -16.31 22.69
N GLY A 152 -11.30 -16.22 22.26
CA GLY A 152 -10.61 -17.28 21.55
C GLY A 152 -11.06 -17.44 20.08
N GLU A 153 -11.89 -16.52 19.57
CA GLU A 153 -12.36 -16.56 18.18
C GLU A 153 -11.24 -16.17 17.22
N ASN A 154 -11.05 -16.97 16.17
CA ASN A 154 -10.12 -16.70 15.09
C ASN A 154 -10.82 -16.85 13.74
N ALA A 155 -10.52 -15.97 12.78
CA ALA A 155 -11.12 -16.04 11.46
C ALA A 155 -10.12 -15.62 10.37
N ASP A 156 -9.93 -16.48 9.37
CA ASP A 156 -9.07 -16.14 8.22
C ASP A 156 -9.60 -14.88 7.49
N PRO A 157 -8.81 -13.78 7.41
CA PRO A 157 -9.20 -12.58 6.69
C PRO A 157 -9.56 -12.83 5.23
N GLU A 158 -8.81 -13.69 4.52
CA GLU A 158 -9.01 -13.97 3.09
C GLU A 158 -10.32 -14.69 2.80
N VAL A 159 -10.90 -15.36 3.79
CA VAL A 159 -12.18 -16.06 3.65
C VAL A 159 -13.34 -15.24 4.24
N SER A 160 -13.08 -14.53 5.34
CA SER A 160 -14.15 -14.02 6.22
C SER A 160 -14.39 -12.52 6.09
N LEU A 161 -13.36 -11.72 5.80
CA LEU A 161 -13.46 -10.27 5.71
C LEU A 161 -13.14 -9.73 4.32
N ILE A 162 -11.99 -10.09 3.75
CA ILE A 162 -11.52 -9.59 2.46
C ILE A 162 -12.57 -9.83 1.36
N PRO A 163 -13.20 -11.01 1.22
CA PRO A 163 -14.27 -11.21 0.23
C PRO A 163 -15.55 -10.42 0.48
N ARG A 164 -15.71 -9.84 1.67
CA ARG A 164 -16.84 -9.01 2.08
C ARG A 164 -16.56 -7.52 1.95
N LEU A 165 -15.30 -7.15 1.75
CA LEU A 165 -14.91 -5.81 1.35
C LEU A 165 -15.66 -5.47 0.06
N ASP A 166 -16.38 -4.36 0.12
CA ASP A 166 -17.19 -3.89 -0.99
C ASP A 166 -16.31 -2.97 -1.82
N ALA A 167 -15.84 -3.48 -2.96
CA ALA A 167 -15.07 -2.74 -3.95
C ALA A 167 -15.96 -1.65 -4.60
N ARG A 168 -16.25 -0.60 -3.85
CA ARG A 168 -17.25 0.41 -4.23
C ARG A 168 -16.72 1.37 -5.27
N GLU A 169 -15.44 1.73 -5.18
CA GLU A 169 -14.80 2.69 -6.10
C GLU A 169 -13.63 2.10 -6.90
N VAL A 170 -13.33 0.83 -6.68
CA VAL A 170 -12.21 0.11 -7.29
C VAL A 170 -12.71 -1.00 -8.21
N ALA A 171 -11.91 -1.36 -9.22
CA ALA A 171 -12.23 -2.46 -10.14
C ALA A 171 -12.07 -3.83 -9.47
N ALA A 172 -11.08 -3.94 -8.58
CA ALA A 172 -10.81 -5.15 -7.80
C ALA A 172 -10.02 -4.79 -6.53
N VAL A 173 -10.12 -5.64 -5.53
CA VAL A 173 -9.23 -5.70 -4.35
C VAL A 173 -8.43 -6.99 -4.47
N PHE A 174 -7.12 -6.93 -4.24
CA PHE A 174 -6.27 -8.11 -4.24
C PHE A 174 -5.22 -8.04 -3.13
N THR A 175 -4.57 -9.16 -2.84
CA THR A 175 -3.57 -9.27 -1.77
C THR A 175 -2.26 -9.80 -2.31
N ALA A 176 -1.16 -9.40 -1.69
CA ALA A 176 0.20 -9.82 -2.06
C ALA A 176 1.02 -10.18 -0.81
N PRO A 177 1.94 -11.15 -0.90
CA PRO A 177 2.89 -11.46 0.18
C PRO A 177 3.75 -10.23 0.46
N PHE A 178 3.74 -9.77 1.70
CA PHE A 178 4.34 -8.49 2.05
C PHE A 178 5.87 -8.57 2.02
N HIS A 179 6.45 -9.69 2.45
CA HIS A 179 7.90 -9.93 2.39
C HIS A 179 8.46 -9.92 0.98
N ASN A 180 7.70 -10.42 -0.01
CA ASN A 180 8.16 -10.53 -1.40
C ASN A 180 8.50 -9.18 -2.02
N PHE A 181 8.02 -8.05 -1.47
CA PHE A 181 8.46 -6.72 -1.89
C PHE A 181 9.93 -6.41 -1.59
N LEU A 182 10.68 -7.32 -0.96
CA LEU A 182 12.14 -7.26 -0.80
C LEU A 182 12.91 -8.27 -1.68
N ARG A 183 12.18 -9.16 -2.38
CA ARG A 183 12.75 -10.28 -3.13
C ARG A 183 12.78 -10.01 -4.63
N MET A 184 13.78 -10.53 -5.33
CA MET A 184 13.84 -10.49 -6.80
C MET A 184 12.89 -11.51 -7.46
N ARG A 185 12.53 -12.57 -6.73
CA ARG A 185 11.69 -13.66 -7.21
C ARG A 185 10.51 -13.86 -6.28
N ASP A 186 9.43 -14.41 -6.83
CA ASP A 186 8.29 -14.82 -6.02
C ASP A 186 8.69 -16.01 -5.16
N ALA A 187 8.49 -15.90 -3.84
CA ALA A 187 8.71 -17.02 -2.92
C ALA A 187 7.49 -17.95 -2.84
N ASP A 188 6.32 -17.46 -3.26
CA ASP A 188 5.07 -18.21 -3.20
C ASP A 188 4.89 -19.11 -4.43
N ASP A 189 4.44 -20.35 -4.19
CA ASP A 189 3.94 -21.23 -5.26
C ASP A 189 2.50 -20.86 -5.62
N TRP A 190 2.35 -20.04 -6.66
CA TRP A 190 1.04 -19.65 -7.20
C TRP A 190 0.43 -20.70 -8.13
N GLY A 191 1.06 -21.87 -8.31
CA GLY A 191 0.65 -22.88 -9.29
C GLY A 191 0.83 -22.44 -10.75
N THR A 192 1.64 -21.38 -10.98
CA THR A 192 2.01 -20.87 -12.31
C THR A 192 3.45 -21.26 -12.64
N GLU A 193 3.71 -21.76 -13.84
CA GLU A 193 4.98 -22.40 -14.22
C GLU A 193 6.22 -21.45 -14.25
N ASP A 194 6.05 -20.13 -14.11
CA ASP A 194 7.18 -19.20 -14.13
C ASP A 194 7.18 -18.19 -12.96
N PRO A 195 7.83 -18.52 -11.82
CA PRO A 195 8.04 -17.60 -10.69
C PRO A 195 9.11 -16.51 -10.96
N THR A 196 9.73 -16.48 -12.15
CA THR A 196 10.88 -15.60 -12.43
C THR A 196 10.52 -14.17 -12.81
N GLU A 197 9.24 -13.86 -13.01
CA GLU A 197 8.77 -12.52 -13.42
C GLU A 197 8.14 -11.72 -12.27
N TRP A 198 8.60 -11.87 -11.03
CA TRP A 198 8.08 -11.11 -9.89
C TRP A 198 8.51 -9.64 -9.91
N TYR A 199 9.79 -9.36 -10.14
CA TYR A 199 10.35 -8.01 -10.02
C TYR A 199 11.11 -7.55 -11.25
N GLU A 200 10.85 -6.30 -11.66
CA GLU A 200 11.69 -5.55 -12.58
C GLU A 200 12.01 -4.17 -12.01
N GLY A 201 13.28 -3.78 -12.06
CA GLY A 201 13.72 -2.46 -11.66
C GLY A 201 14.40 -1.71 -12.78
N SER A 202 14.11 -0.41 -12.89
CA SER A 202 14.86 0.48 -13.76
C SER A 202 15.24 1.75 -13.02
N TRP A 203 16.47 2.22 -13.24
CA TRP A 203 16.82 3.58 -12.87
C TRP A 203 16.12 4.54 -13.81
N THR A 204 15.20 5.32 -13.26
CA THR A 204 14.61 6.42 -14.01
C THR A 204 15.30 7.69 -13.59
N GLY A 205 15.71 8.50 -14.57
CA GLY A 205 16.25 9.82 -14.31
C GLY A 205 15.15 10.74 -13.79
N TRP A 206 14.80 10.62 -12.51
CA TRP A 206 13.96 11.61 -11.84
C TRP A 206 14.87 12.68 -11.24
N HIS A 207 15.12 13.73 -12.03
CA HIS A 207 15.66 15.00 -11.55
C HIS A 207 16.99 14.93 -10.76
N GLN A 208 18.02 14.31 -11.35
CA GLN A 208 19.40 14.24 -10.82
C GLN A 208 19.59 13.49 -9.48
N SER A 209 18.52 12.98 -8.88
CA SER A 209 18.57 11.94 -7.84
C SER A 209 18.18 10.62 -8.49
N ASN A 210 18.98 9.58 -8.33
CA ASN A 210 18.65 8.28 -8.88
C ASN A 210 17.38 7.76 -8.18
N TRP A 211 16.26 7.77 -8.90
CA TRP A 211 14.99 7.23 -8.38
C TRP A 211 14.77 5.86 -8.98
N ARG A 212 14.70 4.86 -8.11
CA ARG A 212 14.50 3.50 -8.53
C ARG A 212 13.02 3.30 -8.82
N MET A 213 12.69 3.05 -10.09
CA MET A 213 11.36 2.61 -10.48
C MET A 213 11.26 1.11 -10.24
N HIS A 214 10.60 0.74 -9.16
CA HIS A 214 10.23 -0.65 -8.86
C HIS A 214 8.97 -1.05 -9.61
N GLN A 215 8.95 -2.26 -10.11
CA GLN A 215 7.79 -2.90 -10.72
C GLN A 215 7.71 -4.32 -10.17
N PHE A 216 6.57 -4.66 -9.61
CA PHE A 216 6.25 -6.00 -9.14
C PHE A 216 5.03 -6.52 -9.91
N PHE A 217 5.03 -7.79 -10.25
CA PHE A 217 3.95 -8.42 -11.00
C PHE A 217 3.32 -9.51 -10.14
N VAL A 218 2.25 -9.14 -9.45
CA VAL A 218 1.54 -10.02 -8.52
C VAL A 218 0.63 -10.96 -9.31
N PRO A 219 0.78 -12.28 -9.20
CA PRO A 219 -0.08 -13.23 -9.90
C PRO A 219 -1.56 -13.06 -9.53
N ILE A 220 -2.44 -13.13 -10.54
CA ILE A 220 -3.88 -13.09 -10.33
C ILE A 220 -4.35 -14.51 -10.02
N ASN A 221 -4.84 -14.72 -8.80
CA ASN A 221 -5.54 -15.95 -8.44
C ASN A 221 -6.98 -15.63 -8.01
N SER A 222 -7.91 -16.54 -8.25
CA SER A 222 -9.34 -16.33 -7.96
C SER A 222 -9.68 -16.34 -6.46
N ARG A 223 -8.71 -16.66 -5.58
CA ARG A 223 -8.88 -16.67 -4.12
C ARG A 223 -8.50 -15.33 -3.48
N SER A 224 -7.56 -14.61 -4.06
CA SER A 224 -7.01 -13.36 -3.53
C SER A 224 -7.70 -12.13 -4.12
N VAL A 225 -8.51 -12.28 -5.17
CA VAL A 225 -9.16 -11.15 -5.86
C VAL A 225 -10.64 -11.05 -5.56
N VAL A 226 -11.05 -9.88 -5.07
CA VAL A 226 -12.45 -9.54 -4.72
C VAL A 226 -12.95 -8.44 -5.63
N LYS A 227 -14.15 -8.62 -6.18
CA LYS A 227 -14.77 -7.71 -7.17
C LYS A 227 -16.06 -7.06 -6.63
N PRO A 228 -16.50 -5.93 -7.21
CA PRO A 228 -17.68 -5.19 -6.74
C PRO A 228 -18.96 -6.03 -6.74
N ARG A 229 -19.74 -6.02 -5.64
CA ARG A 229 -21.02 -6.74 -5.53
C ARG A 229 -22.24 -5.91 -5.92
N SER A 230 -22.17 -4.60 -5.72
CA SER A 230 -23.23 -3.63 -6.05
C SER A 230 -22.55 -2.34 -6.44
N SER A 231 -22.65 -1.96 -7.71
CA SER A 231 -21.93 -0.81 -8.21
C SER A 231 -22.79 0.02 -9.16
N SER A 232 -22.39 1.27 -9.38
CA SER A 232 -22.90 2.05 -10.52
C SER A 232 -22.68 1.27 -11.83
N GLN A 233 -23.50 1.53 -12.86
CA GLN A 233 -23.37 0.85 -14.17
C GLN A 233 -21.95 0.94 -14.76
N MET A 234 -21.19 1.98 -14.45
CA MET A 234 -19.84 2.21 -14.98
C MET A 234 -18.78 1.33 -14.32
N GLN A 235 -18.81 1.20 -12.99
CA GLN A 235 -17.90 0.32 -12.25
C GLN A 235 -18.14 -1.16 -12.62
N LYS A 236 -19.40 -1.53 -12.84
CA LYS A 236 -19.77 -2.87 -13.30
C LYS A 236 -19.09 -3.20 -14.62
N ARG A 237 -19.13 -2.27 -15.59
CA ARG A 237 -18.42 -2.44 -16.87
C ARG A 237 -16.92 -2.61 -16.70
N ALA A 238 -16.28 -1.81 -15.83
CA ALA A 238 -14.84 -1.92 -15.61
C ALA A 238 -14.45 -3.27 -14.97
N ALA A 239 -15.24 -3.77 -14.03
CA ALA A 239 -15.04 -5.09 -13.44
C ALA A 239 -15.30 -6.23 -14.44
N ASP A 240 -16.37 -6.12 -15.24
CA ASP A 240 -16.72 -7.08 -16.29
C ASP A 240 -15.60 -7.14 -17.37
N GLU A 241 -15.11 -5.99 -17.83
CA GLU A 241 -13.98 -5.91 -18.79
C GLU A 241 -12.70 -6.53 -18.22
N LEU A 242 -12.41 -6.30 -16.93
CA LEU A 242 -11.26 -6.90 -16.27
C LEU A 242 -11.41 -8.43 -16.19
N GLU A 243 -12.61 -8.92 -15.87
CA GLU A 243 -12.91 -10.35 -15.84
C GLU A 243 -12.82 -11.02 -17.21
N GLU A 244 -13.28 -10.36 -18.28
CA GLU A 244 -13.13 -10.88 -19.64
C GLU A 244 -11.65 -11.01 -20.02
N LYS A 245 -10.82 -10.01 -19.69
CA LYS A 245 -9.38 -10.04 -19.94
C LYS A 245 -8.66 -11.12 -19.13
N GLU A 246 -9.05 -11.33 -17.88
CA GLU A 246 -8.53 -12.42 -17.05
C GLU A 246 -8.90 -13.79 -17.61
N LYS A 247 -10.18 -14.01 -17.98
CA LYS A 247 -10.66 -15.27 -18.58
C LYS A 247 -10.04 -15.55 -19.95
N ALA A 248 -9.76 -14.51 -20.73
CA ALA A 248 -9.07 -14.62 -22.01
C ALA A 248 -7.56 -14.89 -21.85
N GLY A 249 -7.02 -14.84 -20.62
CA GLY A 249 -5.59 -14.97 -20.35
C GLY A 249 -4.77 -13.75 -20.80
N GLU A 250 -5.41 -12.63 -21.11
CA GLU A 250 -4.75 -11.38 -21.51
C GLU A 250 -4.09 -10.68 -20.32
N VAL A 251 -4.62 -10.88 -19.11
CA VAL A 251 -4.06 -10.36 -17.87
C VAL A 251 -3.93 -11.51 -16.87
N THR A 252 -2.69 -11.87 -16.57
CA THR A 252 -2.34 -12.94 -15.63
C THR A 252 -1.68 -12.43 -14.35
N ARG A 253 -1.22 -11.17 -14.35
CA ARG A 253 -0.57 -10.51 -13.22
C ARG A 253 -1.00 -9.05 -13.10
N TYR A 254 -1.14 -8.56 -11.87
CA TYR A 254 -1.29 -7.14 -11.59
C TYR A 254 0.06 -6.47 -11.35
N ARG A 255 0.29 -5.34 -12.02
CA ARG A 255 1.52 -4.57 -11.90
C ARG A 255 1.43 -3.56 -10.77
N VAL A 256 2.22 -3.74 -9.73
CA VAL A 256 2.44 -2.80 -8.62
C VAL A 256 3.72 -2.03 -8.92
N PHE A 257 3.64 -0.72 -9.13
CA PHE A 257 4.79 0.08 -9.54
C PHE A 257 4.74 1.51 -9.02
N GLY A 258 5.78 2.28 -9.30
CA GLY A 258 5.79 3.70 -8.99
C GLY A 258 5.80 3.97 -7.48
N MET A 259 5.03 4.95 -7.04
CA MET A 259 4.97 5.33 -5.63
C MET A 259 4.44 4.20 -4.74
N THR A 260 3.45 3.44 -5.21
CA THR A 260 2.91 2.28 -4.48
C THR A 260 4.00 1.27 -4.17
N ALA A 261 4.77 0.86 -5.19
CA ALA A 261 5.87 -0.09 -5.02
C ALA A 261 6.97 0.45 -4.11
N ARG A 262 7.32 1.75 -4.24
CA ARG A 262 8.30 2.38 -3.35
C ARG A 262 7.85 2.36 -1.89
N ILE A 263 6.59 2.71 -1.62
CA ILE A 263 6.02 2.68 -0.26
C ILE A 263 6.12 1.26 0.29
N LEU A 264 5.74 0.24 -0.48
CA LEU A 264 5.79 -1.15 -0.03
C LEU A 264 7.22 -1.60 0.29
N VAL A 265 8.19 -1.26 -0.55
CA VAL A 265 9.63 -1.52 -0.29
C VAL A 265 10.08 -0.81 0.98
N ASP A 266 9.78 0.48 1.13
CA ASP A 266 10.19 1.27 2.29
C ASP A 266 9.62 0.70 3.60
N VAL A 267 8.33 0.31 3.61
CA VAL A 267 7.69 -0.27 4.79
C VAL A 267 8.23 -1.67 5.08
N ALA A 268 8.39 -2.52 4.06
CA ALA A 268 8.89 -3.88 4.23
C ALA A 268 10.33 -3.87 4.79
N ARG A 269 11.20 -2.97 4.33
CA ARG A 269 12.56 -2.84 4.86
C ARG A 269 12.61 -2.59 6.36
N VAL A 270 11.70 -1.74 6.87
CA VAL A 270 11.61 -1.47 8.32
C VAL A 270 10.99 -2.67 9.04
N ALA A 271 9.96 -3.27 8.46
CA ALA A 271 9.27 -4.42 9.04
C ALA A 271 10.25 -5.59 9.20
N TYR A 272 10.88 -6.07 8.15
CA TYR A 272 11.80 -7.22 8.23
C TYR A 272 13.21 -6.85 8.71
N GLY A 273 13.55 -5.55 8.74
CA GLY A 273 14.87 -5.09 9.14
C GLY A 273 15.99 -5.51 8.17
N GLU A 274 15.63 -5.71 6.90
CA GLU A 274 16.54 -6.14 5.83
C GLU A 274 16.45 -5.16 4.63
N ASP A 275 17.51 -5.11 3.84
CA ASP A 275 17.51 -4.39 2.55
C ASP A 275 17.03 -5.32 1.42
N PRO A 276 16.37 -4.78 0.38
CA PRO A 276 15.91 -5.60 -0.73
C PRO A 276 17.09 -6.19 -1.51
N GLU A 277 16.84 -7.33 -2.16
CA GLU A 277 17.80 -8.03 -3.02
C GLU A 277 18.19 -7.26 -4.30
N PHE A 278 17.52 -6.14 -4.55
CA PHE A 278 17.71 -5.26 -5.69
C PHE A 278 18.11 -3.84 -5.27
N GLU A 279 18.59 -3.07 -6.25
CA GLU A 279 18.89 -1.66 -6.05
C GLU A 279 17.65 -0.88 -5.60
N HIS A 280 17.84 0.06 -4.67
CA HIS A 280 16.76 0.82 -4.05
C HIS A 280 17.26 2.21 -3.62
N ASN A 281 16.33 3.09 -3.23
CA ASN A 281 16.67 4.40 -2.70
C ASN A 281 17.23 4.29 -1.28
N SER A 282 18.29 5.05 -0.97
CA SER A 282 18.94 5.04 0.36
C SER A 282 18.14 5.72 1.47
N HIS A 283 17.03 6.39 1.13
CA HIS A 283 16.18 7.13 2.07
C HIS A 283 14.70 6.80 1.86
N PHE A 284 13.94 6.87 2.94
CA PHE A 284 12.49 6.70 2.95
C PHE A 284 11.77 8.00 2.55
N GLY A 285 10.79 7.89 1.66
CA GLY A 285 9.98 9.04 1.20
C GLY A 285 10.79 10.24 0.69
N ASP A 286 10.18 11.43 0.68
CA ASP A 286 10.68 12.63 -0.01
C ASP A 286 10.64 13.90 0.88
N GLU A 287 10.68 13.74 2.21
CA GLU A 287 10.51 14.86 3.17
C GLU A 287 11.43 16.05 2.91
N ALA A 288 12.72 15.80 2.62
CA ALA A 288 13.68 16.86 2.30
C ALA A 288 13.29 17.63 1.02
N MET A 289 12.82 16.92 0.00
CA MET A 289 12.39 17.54 -1.26
C MET A 289 11.10 18.35 -1.06
N ILE A 290 10.15 17.82 -0.29
CA ILE A 290 8.92 18.52 0.07
C ILE A 290 9.25 19.82 0.84
N ALA A 291 10.16 19.76 1.81
CA ALA A 291 10.61 20.92 2.57
C ALA A 291 11.23 21.99 1.65
N ASN A 292 12.08 21.60 0.71
CA ASN A 292 12.73 22.52 -0.22
C ASN A 292 11.72 23.16 -1.19
N LEU A 293 10.78 22.39 -1.74
CA LEU A 293 9.72 22.92 -2.60
C LEU A 293 8.78 23.87 -1.85
N ARG A 294 8.49 23.60 -0.56
CA ARG A 294 7.76 24.54 0.31
C ARG A 294 8.54 25.86 0.49
N LYS A 295 9.83 25.81 0.80
CA LYS A 295 10.69 27.00 0.94
C LYS A 295 10.73 27.86 -0.33
N MET A 296 10.63 27.22 -1.49
CA MET A 296 10.55 27.90 -2.80
C MET A 296 9.14 28.46 -3.12
N GLY A 297 8.14 28.25 -2.27
CA GLY A 297 6.75 28.66 -2.51
C GLY A 297 6.01 27.81 -3.54
N ARG A 298 6.58 26.67 -3.97
CA ARG A 298 6.03 25.83 -5.04
C ARG A 298 4.81 25.03 -4.59
N LEU A 299 4.80 24.57 -3.35
CA LEU A 299 3.68 23.85 -2.75
C LEU A 299 2.64 24.80 -2.13
N SER A 300 2.39 25.94 -2.77
CA SER A 300 1.34 26.88 -2.35
C SER A 300 -0.05 26.40 -2.79
N ALA A 301 -1.10 26.99 -2.20
CA ALA A 301 -2.49 26.59 -2.44
C ALA A 301 -2.97 26.92 -3.88
N VAL A 302 -2.38 27.94 -4.51
CA VAL A 302 -2.74 28.39 -5.86
C VAL A 302 -1.80 27.78 -6.87
N ARG A 303 -2.30 26.83 -7.68
CA ARG A 303 -1.56 26.26 -8.81
C ARG A 303 -1.63 27.22 -10.01
N LYS A 304 -0.51 27.74 -10.50
CA LYS A 304 -0.50 28.51 -11.75
C LYS A 304 -0.62 27.53 -12.92
N ALA A 305 -1.40 27.87 -13.95
CA ALA A 305 -1.66 26.96 -15.08
C ALA A 305 -0.40 26.56 -15.88
N THR A 306 0.68 27.35 -15.77
CA THR A 306 2.00 27.11 -16.38
C THR A 306 2.97 26.36 -15.46
N ASP A 307 2.55 25.98 -14.24
CA ASP A 307 3.39 25.33 -13.24
C ASP A 307 3.34 23.79 -13.39
N GLU A 308 4.05 23.28 -14.40
CA GLU A 308 4.48 21.87 -14.41
C GLU A 308 5.73 21.71 -13.54
N LEU A 309 5.79 20.61 -12.77
CA LEU A 309 6.97 20.30 -11.96
C LEU A 309 8.11 19.87 -12.90
N THR A 310 8.87 20.84 -13.39
CA THR A 310 9.93 20.62 -14.38
C THR A 310 11.23 20.12 -13.74
N GLN A 311 12.09 19.53 -14.57
CA GLN A 311 13.42 19.11 -14.17
C GLN A 311 14.27 20.25 -13.58
N GLU A 312 14.16 21.44 -14.16
CA GLU A 312 14.86 22.61 -13.66
C GLU A 312 14.37 23.05 -12.27
N THR A 313 13.07 22.93 -11.99
CA THR A 313 12.48 23.27 -10.69
C THR A 313 12.99 22.32 -9.59
N MET A 314 13.02 21.02 -9.89
CA MET A 314 13.49 20.00 -8.96
C MET A 314 15.01 20.11 -8.72
N GLN A 315 15.80 20.46 -9.74
CA GLN A 315 17.22 20.77 -9.58
C GLN A 315 17.46 22.00 -8.69
N LYS A 316 16.65 23.06 -8.85
CA LYS A 316 16.72 24.24 -7.98
C LYS A 316 16.39 23.86 -6.53
N ALA A 317 15.41 22.99 -6.30
CA ALA A 317 15.06 22.48 -4.98
C ALA A 317 16.17 21.61 -4.35
N ALA A 318 16.81 20.74 -5.14
CA ALA A 318 17.91 19.89 -4.67
C ALA A 318 19.18 20.66 -4.31
N LYS A 319 19.36 21.90 -4.80
CA LYS A 319 20.49 22.77 -4.44
C LYS A 319 20.30 23.52 -3.12
N LEU A 320 19.12 23.41 -2.49
CA LEU A 320 18.79 24.06 -1.22
C LEU A 320 19.03 23.15 0.00
N SER A 321 19.38 21.88 -0.23
CA SER A 321 19.83 20.92 0.78
C SER A 321 21.33 21.08 1.04
#